data_AF-A0A2T4WX61-F1
#
_entry.id   AF-A0A2T4WX61-F1
#
_cell.length_a   1.000
_cell.length_b   1.000
_cell.length_c   1.000
_cell.angle_alpha   90.00
_cell.angle_beta   90.00
_cell.angle_gamma   90.00
#
_symmetry.space_group_name_H-M   'P 1'
#
loop_
_entity.id
_entity.type
_entity.pdbx_description
1 polymer ?
#
loop_
_entity_poly.entity_id
_entity_poly.type
_entity_poly.pdbx_seq_one_letter_code
_entity_poly.pdbx_strand_id
1 'polypeptide(L)'
;MQKNIVIRGAREHNLKSVDLDIPREKLVVFTGLSGSGKSSLAFDTIYAEGQRRFLESLSAYARQFLGMLERPDVDFIDGLSPVISIDQKTTNRNPRSTVGTVTEIYDFLRLLYARTAIPYSYLTGNKMEKQTSDQIVEAVLRLPKGTKAYCMAPVVRGRK
;
A
#
# COMPACT_ATOMS: atom_id res chain seq x y z
N MET A 1 -13.53 -19.37 22.82
CA MET A 1 -12.99 -18.94 21.51
C MET A 1 -13.47 -19.94 20.46
N GLN A 2 -14.05 -19.46 19.35
CA GLN A 2 -14.62 -20.33 18.31
C GLN A 2 -13.49 -21.10 17.62
N LYS A 3 -13.59 -22.43 17.55
CA LYS A 3 -12.48 -23.29 17.09
C LYS A 3 -12.35 -23.38 15.57
N ASN A 4 -13.45 -23.15 14.85
CA ASN A 4 -13.53 -23.32 13.40
C ASN A 4 -14.08 -22.04 12.74
N ILE A 5 -13.74 -21.85 11.47
CA ILE A 5 -14.46 -20.99 10.53
C ILE A 5 -15.56 -21.86 9.93
N VAL A 6 -16.81 -21.49 10.15
CA VAL A 6 -17.99 -22.25 9.75
C VAL A 6 -18.55 -21.61 8.50
N ILE A 7 -18.69 -22.38 7.42
CA ILE A 7 -19.26 -21.94 6.14
C ILE A 7 -20.46 -22.82 5.84
N ARG A 8 -21.60 -22.20 5.53
CA ARG A 8 -22.81 -22.90 5.11
C ARG A 8 -23.38 -22.32 3.84
N GLY A 9 -23.73 -23.20 2.90
CA GLY A 9 -24.40 -22.86 1.66
C GLY A 9 -23.60 -21.97 0.71
N ALA A 10 -22.28 -22.17 0.59
CA ALA A 10 -21.48 -21.40 -0.37
C ALA A 10 -21.83 -21.79 -1.82
N ARG A 11 -22.22 -20.81 -2.63
CA ARG A 11 -22.74 -20.97 -4.01
C ARG A 11 -22.05 -20.07 -5.04
N GLU A 12 -21.00 -19.35 -4.64
CA GLU A 12 -20.25 -18.48 -5.54
C GLU A 12 -19.74 -19.25 -6.78
N HIS A 13 -19.99 -18.69 -7.96
CA HIS A 13 -19.69 -19.30 -9.26
C HIS A 13 -20.27 -20.72 -9.45
N ASN A 14 -19.42 -21.76 -9.43
CA ASN A 14 -19.82 -23.14 -9.66
C ASN A 14 -19.88 -23.99 -8.37
N LEU A 15 -19.82 -23.34 -7.21
CA LEU A 15 -20.00 -24.01 -5.93
C LEU A 15 -21.44 -24.52 -5.79
N LYS A 16 -21.58 -25.75 -5.30
CA LYS A 16 -22.87 -26.44 -5.21
C LYS A 16 -23.38 -26.46 -3.77
N SER A 17 -23.64 -25.27 -3.21
CA SER A 17 -24.12 -25.11 -1.82
C SER A 17 -23.23 -25.83 -0.81
N VAL A 18 -21.94 -25.50 -0.82
CA VAL A 18 -20.90 -26.20 -0.05
C VAL A 18 -20.95 -25.78 1.42
N ASP A 19 -20.97 -26.77 2.31
CA ASP A 19 -20.81 -26.62 3.75
C ASP A 19 -19.41 -27.08 4.18
N LEU A 20 -18.71 -26.29 4.99
CA LEU A 20 -17.36 -26.60 5.44
C LEU A 20 -17.09 -26.03 6.83
N ASP A 21 -16.38 -26.80 7.66
CA ASP A 21 -15.80 -26.33 8.92
C ASP A 21 -14.27 -26.35 8.82
N ILE A 22 -13.66 -25.17 8.76
CA ILE A 22 -12.22 -24.99 8.62
C ILE A 22 -11.61 -24.78 10.02
N PRO A 23 -10.62 -25.58 10.46
CA PRO A 23 -9.99 -25.35 11.74
C PRO A 23 -9.21 -24.03 11.76
N ARG A 24 -9.42 -23.21 12.79
CA ARG A 24 -8.66 -21.97 12.98
C ARG A 24 -7.25 -22.28 13.46
N GLU A 25 -6.34 -21.33 13.23
CA GLU A 25 -4.93 -21.41 13.67
C GLU A 25 -4.19 -22.61 13.09
N LYS A 26 -4.62 -23.07 11.90
CA LYS A 26 -3.99 -24.13 11.14
C LYS A 26 -3.64 -23.65 9.74
N LEU A 27 -2.58 -24.24 9.19
CA LEU A 27 -2.32 -24.16 7.76
C LEU A 27 -3.31 -25.09 7.05
N VAL A 28 -4.27 -24.50 6.35
CA VAL A 28 -5.29 -25.24 5.58
C VAL A 28 -5.00 -25.07 4.11
N VAL A 29 -4.98 -26.20 3.38
CA VAL A 29 -4.67 -26.25 1.96
C VAL A 29 -5.91 -26.70 1.20
N PHE A 30 -6.39 -25.86 0.28
CA PHE A 30 -7.43 -26.23 -0.67
C PHE A 30 -6.80 -26.89 -1.90
N THR A 31 -7.16 -28.13 -2.18
CA THR A 31 -6.63 -28.92 -3.30
C THR A 31 -7.76 -29.45 -4.19
N GLY A 32 -7.41 -29.87 -5.42
CA GLY A 32 -8.36 -30.36 -6.42
C GLY A 32 -8.04 -29.89 -7.84
N LEU A 33 -8.70 -30.48 -8.84
CA LEU A 33 -8.53 -30.19 -10.27
C LEU A 33 -8.77 -28.72 -10.63
N SER A 34 -8.16 -28.22 -11.70
CA SER A 34 -8.46 -26.86 -12.19
C SER A 34 -9.96 -26.71 -12.45
N GLY A 35 -10.53 -25.54 -12.10
CA GLY A 35 -11.97 -25.28 -12.23
C GLY A 35 -12.86 -25.92 -11.15
N SER A 36 -12.31 -26.64 -10.17
CA SER A 36 -13.10 -27.30 -9.12
C SER A 36 -13.76 -26.36 -8.09
N GLY A 37 -13.68 -25.03 -8.26
CA GLY A 37 -14.24 -24.05 -7.32
C GLY A 37 -13.33 -23.68 -6.13
N LYS A 38 -12.05 -24.09 -6.11
CA LYS A 38 -11.11 -23.72 -5.03
C LYS A 38 -10.98 -22.21 -4.85
N SER A 39 -10.72 -21.50 -5.95
CA SER A 39 -10.58 -20.04 -5.92
C SER A 39 -11.91 -19.37 -5.57
N SER A 40 -13.03 -19.91 -6.06
CA SER A 40 -14.37 -19.41 -5.73
C SER A 40 -14.66 -19.51 -4.23
N LEU A 41 -14.28 -20.61 -3.59
CA LEU A 41 -14.42 -20.76 -2.15
C LEU A 41 -13.43 -19.88 -1.37
N ALA A 42 -12.15 -19.87 -1.76
CA ALA A 42 -11.10 -19.18 -1.00
C ALA A 42 -11.12 -17.65 -1.17
N PHE A 43 -11.18 -17.17 -2.41
CA PHE A 43 -11.08 -15.75 -2.74
C PHE A 43 -12.47 -15.11 -2.87
N ASP A 44 -13.33 -15.69 -3.70
CA ASP A 44 -14.59 -15.06 -4.06
C ASP A 44 -15.66 -15.20 -2.95
N THR A 45 -15.52 -16.19 -2.05
CA THR A 45 -16.41 -16.38 -0.89
C THR A 45 -15.74 -15.95 0.43
N ILE A 46 -14.73 -16.68 0.90
CA ILE A 46 -14.13 -16.48 2.23
C ILE A 46 -13.44 -15.12 2.36
N TYR A 47 -12.57 -14.79 1.41
CA TYR A 47 -11.84 -13.51 1.43
C TYR A 47 -12.78 -12.33 1.17
N ALA A 48 -13.68 -12.42 0.20
CA ALA A 48 -14.66 -11.36 -0.08
C ALA A 48 -15.51 -11.04 1.16
N GLU A 49 -16.04 -12.06 1.84
CA GLU A 49 -16.85 -11.87 3.05
C GLU A 49 -16.02 -11.33 4.21
N GLY A 50 -14.79 -11.82 4.42
CA GLY A 50 -13.91 -11.30 5.45
C GLY A 50 -13.51 -9.84 5.22
N GLN A 51 -13.23 -9.46 3.98
CA GLN A 51 -12.90 -8.09 3.61
C GLN A 51 -14.09 -7.17 3.83
N ARG A 52 -15.29 -7.59 3.40
CA ARG A 52 -16.54 -6.86 3.62
C ARG A 52 -16.79 -6.60 5.12
N ARG A 53 -16.73 -7.63 5.97
CA ARG A 53 -16.92 -7.50 7.42
C ARG A 53 -15.89 -6.58 8.07
N PHE A 54 -14.62 -6.67 7.66
CA PHE A 54 -13.58 -5.80 8.17
C PHE A 54 -13.87 -4.33 7.83
N LEU A 55 -14.23 -4.05 6.58
CA LEU A 55 -14.57 -2.69 6.16
C LEU A 55 -15.84 -2.19 6.87
N GLU A 56 -16.82 -3.05 7.16
CA GLU A 56 -18.05 -2.65 7.88
C GLU A 56 -17.79 -2.17 9.31
N SER A 57 -16.67 -2.60 9.90
CA SER A 57 -16.20 -2.09 11.20
C SER A 57 -15.58 -0.69 11.13
N LEU A 58 -15.30 -0.17 9.92
CA LEU A 58 -14.76 1.18 9.73
C LEU A 58 -15.83 2.27 9.86
N SER A 59 -15.39 3.53 9.76
CA SER A 59 -16.23 4.71 9.97
C SER A 59 -17.50 4.69 9.12
N ALA A 60 -18.55 5.37 9.60
CA ALA A 60 -19.82 5.46 8.86
C ALA A 60 -19.65 6.05 7.44
N TYR A 61 -18.62 6.86 7.22
CA TYR A 61 -18.23 7.37 5.91
C TYR A 61 -17.65 6.28 5.00
N ALA A 62 -16.77 5.42 5.52
CA ALA A 62 -16.24 4.29 4.77
C ALA A 62 -17.36 3.31 4.35
N ARG A 63 -18.41 3.18 5.17
CA ARG A 63 -19.60 2.38 4.84
C ARG A 63 -20.40 2.89 3.64
N GLN A 64 -20.29 4.16 3.26
CA GLN A 64 -20.93 4.65 2.03
C GLN A 64 -20.31 4.04 0.76
N PHE A 65 -19.01 3.69 0.81
CA PHE A 65 -18.31 3.04 -0.30
C PHE A 65 -18.45 1.51 -0.29
N LEU A 66 -18.91 0.93 0.82
CA LEU A 66 -19.14 -0.51 0.98
C LEU A 66 -20.37 -1.02 0.26
N GLY A 67 -21.40 -0.19 0.08
CA GLY A 67 -22.61 -0.55 -0.67
C GLY A 67 -22.34 -0.93 -2.14
N MET A 68 -21.11 -0.73 -2.62
CA MET A 68 -20.64 -1.13 -3.94
C MET A 68 -20.00 -2.53 -3.98
N LEU A 69 -19.67 -3.13 -2.82
CA LEU A 69 -19.08 -4.47 -2.79
C LEU A 69 -20.19 -5.51 -2.83
N GLU A 70 -20.23 -6.30 -3.91
CA GLU A 70 -21.15 -7.43 -4.03
C GLU A 70 -20.95 -8.40 -2.86
N ARG A 71 -22.07 -8.81 -2.26
CA ARG A 71 -22.04 -9.85 -1.22
C ARG A 71 -21.88 -11.20 -1.91
N PRO A 72 -20.94 -12.05 -1.47
CA PRO A 72 -20.83 -13.39 -2.03
C PRO A 72 -22.09 -14.20 -1.75
N ASP A 73 -22.44 -15.10 -2.67
CA ASP A 73 -23.59 -15.99 -2.49
C ASP A 73 -23.25 -17.11 -1.50
N VAL A 74 -23.55 -16.86 -0.23
CA VAL A 74 -23.37 -17.78 0.89
C VAL A 74 -24.45 -17.54 1.96
N ASP A 75 -24.99 -18.60 2.54
CA ASP A 75 -26.05 -18.47 3.56
C ASP A 75 -25.50 -17.95 4.88
N PHE A 76 -24.37 -18.50 5.31
CA PHE A 76 -23.80 -18.18 6.61
C PHE A 76 -22.30 -18.43 6.64
N ILE A 77 -21.55 -17.47 7.18
CA ILE A 77 -20.16 -17.66 7.56
C ILE A 77 -19.93 -17.13 8.97
N ASP A 78 -19.21 -17.87 9.80
CA ASP A 78 -18.85 -17.45 11.16
C ASP A 78 -17.42 -17.83 11.52
N GLY A 79 -16.86 -17.18 12.54
CA GLY A 79 -15.49 -17.39 12.99
C GLY A 79 -14.42 -16.79 12.09
N LEU A 80 -14.78 -15.96 11.10
CA LEU A 80 -13.84 -15.23 10.25
C LEU A 80 -13.06 -14.17 11.04
N SER A 81 -11.73 -14.20 10.95
CA SER A 81 -10.85 -13.09 11.30
C SER A 81 -10.83 -12.04 10.19
N PRO A 82 -10.29 -10.82 10.43
CA PRO A 82 -9.84 -9.97 9.33
C PRO A 82 -8.94 -10.76 8.38
N VAL A 83 -9.25 -10.69 7.09
CA VAL A 83 -8.61 -11.50 6.05
C VAL A 83 -7.67 -10.65 5.20
N ILE A 84 -6.58 -11.26 4.75
CA ILE A 84 -5.65 -10.69 3.79
C ILE A 84 -5.49 -11.69 2.66
N SER A 85 -5.67 -11.24 1.43
CA SER A 85 -5.34 -12.02 0.24
C SER A 85 -3.91 -11.73 -0.16
N ILE A 86 -3.14 -12.79 -0.40
CA ILE A 86 -1.83 -12.72 -1.04
C ILE A 86 -1.98 -13.52 -2.34
N ASP A 87 -2.27 -12.81 -3.43
CA ASP A 87 -2.42 -13.38 -4.75
C ASP A 87 -1.27 -12.94 -5.69
N GLN A 88 -1.11 -13.64 -6.80
CA GLN A 88 -0.16 -13.26 -7.84
C GLN A 88 -0.80 -12.26 -8.81
N LYS A 89 -1.41 -11.18 -8.31
CA LYS A 89 -1.84 -10.08 -9.20
C LYS A 89 -0.62 -9.36 -9.77
N THR A 90 -0.76 -8.94 -11.02
CA THR A 90 0.30 -8.34 -11.83
C THR A 90 1.02 -7.23 -11.08
N THR A 91 2.35 -7.28 -11.09
CA THR A 91 3.18 -6.22 -10.54
C THR A 91 2.92 -4.93 -11.33
N ASN A 92 2.50 -3.87 -10.62
CA ASN A 92 2.28 -2.55 -11.21
C ASN A 92 3.56 -2.10 -11.92
N ARG A 93 3.49 -1.91 -13.24
CA ARG A 93 4.63 -1.50 -14.09
C ARG A 93 4.89 0.00 -14.05
N ASN A 94 4.91 0.59 -12.86
CA ASN A 94 5.33 1.98 -12.72
C ASN A 94 6.86 2.04 -12.71
N PRO A 95 7.51 2.75 -13.66
CA PRO A 95 8.98 2.81 -13.74
C PRO A 95 9.64 3.49 -12.52
N ARG A 96 8.87 4.20 -11.68
CA ARG A 96 9.35 4.78 -10.42
C ARG A 96 9.15 3.86 -9.21
N SER A 97 8.51 2.71 -9.40
CA SER A 97 8.31 1.71 -8.36
C SER A 97 9.49 0.76 -8.32
N THR A 98 10.08 0.61 -7.15
CA THR A 98 11.19 -0.31 -6.86
C THR A 98 10.82 -1.19 -5.67
N VAL A 99 11.61 -2.23 -5.40
CA VAL A 99 11.43 -3.04 -4.18
C VAL A 99 11.43 -2.14 -2.94
N GLY A 100 12.35 -1.16 -2.87
CA GLY A 100 12.46 -0.27 -1.72
C GLY A 100 11.24 0.64 -1.51
N THR A 101 10.53 1.02 -2.57
CA THR A 101 9.29 1.83 -2.44
C THR A 101 8.08 0.96 -2.11
N VAL A 102 8.03 -0.29 -2.59
CA VAL A 102 6.92 -1.22 -2.29
C VAL A 102 6.98 -1.73 -0.86
N THR A 103 8.19 -1.91 -0.31
CA THR A 103 8.40 -2.36 1.07
C THR A 103 8.54 -1.21 2.06
N GLU A 104 8.40 0.04 1.60
CA GLU A 104 8.59 1.27 2.40
C GLU A 104 10.01 1.46 2.98
N ILE A 105 10.95 0.54 2.75
CA ILE A 105 12.35 0.64 3.20
C ILE A 105 12.99 1.94 2.70
N TYR A 106 12.67 2.36 1.47
CA TYR A 106 13.20 3.59 0.90
C TYR A 106 12.77 4.83 1.70
N ASP A 107 11.58 4.83 2.30
CA ASP A 107 11.10 5.97 3.11
C ASP A 107 11.87 6.07 4.43
N PHE A 108 12.17 4.93 5.05
CA PHE A 108 13.07 4.89 6.21
C PHE A 108 14.49 5.34 5.85
N LEU A 109 15.01 4.91 4.70
CA LEU A 109 16.32 5.36 4.23
C LEU A 109 16.34 6.88 3.99
N ARG A 110 15.29 7.44 3.39
CA ARG A 110 15.19 8.90 3.21
C ARG A 110 15.25 9.64 4.53
N LEU A 111 14.51 9.17 5.55
CA LEU A 111 14.54 9.76 6.88
C LEU A 111 15.91 9.62 7.53
N LEU A 112 16.54 8.46 7.41
CA LEU A 112 17.89 8.21 7.91
C LEU A 112 18.88 9.21 7.30
N TYR A 113 18.98 9.26 5.97
CA TYR A 113 19.90 10.15 5.28
C TYR A 113 19.61 11.64 5.56
N ALA A 114 18.34 12.04 5.58
CA ALA A 114 17.98 13.43 5.87
C ALA A 114 18.36 13.87 7.29
N ARG A 115 18.40 12.94 8.25
CA ARG A 115 18.66 13.24 9.66
C ARG A 115 20.13 13.06 10.05
N THR A 116 20.86 12.14 9.42
CA THR A 116 22.20 11.74 9.88
C THR A 116 23.30 11.96 8.85
N ALA A 117 22.97 12.06 7.56
CA ALA A 117 24.01 12.18 6.54
C ALA A 117 24.61 13.59 6.51
N ILE A 118 25.92 13.65 6.26
CA ILE A 118 26.64 14.89 6.00
C ILE A 118 26.63 15.13 4.48
N PRO A 119 26.09 16.26 3.99
CA PRO A 119 26.05 16.55 2.56
C PRO A 119 27.43 17.00 2.04
N TYR A 120 27.80 16.53 0.85
CA TYR A 120 29.03 16.90 0.14
C TYR A 120 28.69 17.37 -1.28
N SER A 121 29.48 18.31 -1.77
CA SER A 121 29.38 18.81 -3.15
C SER A 121 29.84 17.75 -4.14
N TYR A 122 29.03 17.45 -5.15
CA TYR A 122 29.39 16.50 -6.20
C TYR A 122 30.49 17.03 -7.16
N LEU A 123 30.68 18.36 -7.23
CA LEU A 123 31.69 18.99 -8.09
C LEU A 123 33.05 19.07 -7.40
N THR A 124 33.07 19.42 -6.11
CA THR A 124 34.32 19.71 -5.39
C THR A 124 34.70 18.64 -4.37
N GLY A 125 33.78 17.75 -3.99
CA GLY A 125 33.99 16.78 -2.91
C GLY A 125 34.00 17.39 -1.50
N ASN A 126 33.91 18.71 -1.38
CA ASN A 126 33.94 19.39 -0.08
C ASN A 126 32.59 19.27 0.64
N LYS A 127 32.63 19.29 1.98
CA LYS A 127 31.44 19.32 2.82
C LYS A 127 30.61 20.56 2.49
N MET A 128 29.29 20.40 2.38
CA MET A 128 28.39 21.53 2.17
C MET A 128 28.20 22.29 3.49
N GLU A 129 28.33 23.61 3.41
CA GLU A 129 28.20 24.52 4.54
C GLU A 129 27.11 25.55 4.29
N LYS A 130 26.57 26.11 5.38
CA LYS A 130 25.55 27.16 5.29
C LYS A 130 26.20 28.45 4.78
N GLN A 131 25.63 29.02 3.72
CA GLN A 131 26.05 30.31 3.21
C GLN A 131 25.32 31.46 3.93
N THR A 132 26.04 32.55 4.17
CA THR A 132 25.45 33.81 4.67
C THR A 132 24.82 34.61 3.53
N SER A 133 23.96 35.57 3.85
CA SER A 133 23.39 36.50 2.85
C SER A 133 24.48 37.23 2.08
N ASP A 134 25.53 37.68 2.77
CA ASP A 134 26.61 38.46 2.16
C ASP A 134 27.44 37.61 1.21
N GLN A 135 27.72 36.35 1.58
CA GLN A 135 28.38 35.39 0.68
C GLN A 135 27.55 35.12 -0.59
N ILE A 136 26.23 35.06 -0.46
CA ILE A 136 25.32 34.89 -1.61
C ILE A 136 25.35 36.16 -2.49
N VAL A 137 25.27 37.34 -1.90
CA VAL A 137 25.34 38.62 -2.63
C VAL A 137 26.69 38.76 -3.36
N GLU A 138 27.79 38.45 -2.68
CA GLU A 138 29.13 38.49 -3.27
C GLU A 138 29.25 37.50 -4.45
N ALA A 139 28.71 36.29 -4.31
CA ALA A 139 28.70 35.31 -5.40
C ALA A 139 27.92 35.83 -6.63
N VAL A 140 26.83 36.55 -6.43
CA VAL A 140 26.06 37.18 -7.52
C VAL A 140 26.85 38.33 -8.14
N LEU A 141 27.52 39.17 -7.34
CA LEU A 141 28.32 40.30 -7.84
C LEU A 141 29.57 39.86 -8.63
N ARG A 142 30.07 38.65 -8.39
CA ARG A 142 31.18 38.05 -9.16
C ARG A 142 30.78 37.56 -10.56
N LEU A 143 29.49 37.56 -10.90
CA LEU A 143 29.05 37.20 -12.25
C LEU A 143 29.58 38.19 -13.30
N PRO A 144 29.86 37.75 -14.54
CA PRO A 144 30.36 38.62 -15.59
C PRO A 144 29.47 39.83 -15.83
N LYS A 145 30.06 41.01 -16.05
CA LYS A 145 29.34 42.25 -16.32
C LYS A 145 28.44 42.08 -17.55
N GLY A 146 27.17 42.53 -17.42
CA GLY A 146 26.16 42.37 -18.49
C GLY A 146 25.39 41.05 -18.44
N THR A 147 25.67 40.17 -17.46
CA THR A 147 24.85 38.97 -17.21
C THR A 147 23.42 39.36 -16.91
N LYS A 148 22.47 38.87 -17.72
CA LYS A 148 21.03 39.04 -17.51
C LYS A 148 20.52 37.90 -16.63
N ALA A 149 19.80 38.23 -15.56
CA ALA A 149 19.24 37.25 -14.63
C ALA A 149 17.85 37.70 -14.14
N TYR A 150 17.04 36.73 -13.71
CA TYR A 150 15.77 37.00 -13.02
C TYR A 150 15.96 36.86 -11.51
N CYS A 151 15.62 37.90 -10.75
CA CYS A 151 15.56 37.79 -9.30
C CYS A 151 14.18 37.24 -8.91
N MET A 152 14.15 36.02 -8.40
CA MET A 152 12.91 35.35 -7.98
C MET A 152 13.00 35.01 -6.49
N ALA A 153 11.89 35.21 -5.78
CA ALA A 153 11.72 34.81 -4.39
C ALA A 153 10.59 33.77 -4.30
N PRO A 154 10.88 32.45 -4.33
CA PRO A 154 9.86 31.43 -4.14
C PRO A 154 9.45 31.39 -2.66
N VAL A 155 8.57 32.33 -2.27
CA VAL A 155 8.07 32.52 -0.89
C VAL A 155 7.28 31.30 -0.42
N VAL A 156 6.59 30.61 -1.33
CA VAL A 156 5.88 29.36 -1.05
C VAL A 156 6.63 28.20 -1.70
N ARG A 157 7.11 27.26 -0.88
CA ARG A 157 7.72 26.00 -1.33
C ARG A 157 6.95 24.84 -0.72
N GLY A 158 6.37 23.99 -1.56
CA GLY A 158 5.83 22.68 -1.15
C GLY A 158 4.71 22.70 -0.10
N ARG A 159 3.91 23.78 -0.01
CA ARG A 159 2.65 23.75 0.75
C ARG A 159 1.51 23.32 -0.17
N LYS A 160 0.62 22.46 0.34
CA LYS A 160 -0.75 22.37 -0.16
C LYS A 160 -1.54 23.58 0.36
#